data_AF-A0A7W5Q0I4-F1
#
_entry.id   AF-A0A7W5Q0I4-F1
#
_cell.length_a   1.000
_cell.length_b   1.000
_cell.length_c   1.000
_cell.angle_alpha   90.00
_cell.angle_beta   90.00
_cell.angle_gamma   90.00
#
_symmetry.space_group_name_H-M   'P 1'
#
loop_
_entity.id
_entity.type
_entity.pdbx_description
1 polymer ?
#
loop_
_entity_poly.entity_id
_entity_poly.type
_entity_poly.pdbx_seq_one_letter_code
_entity_poly.pdbx_strand_id
1 'polypeptide(L)'
;MKVTGGTYPSVYGRMEWDGPSPTITTQCFGYGNGRFGHPEQDRAISLREASMLQGFPKEYSFLPDERTASFDKLGRLIGNAVPVKLGEVIGELFSAHVAKFRKDSTQH
;
A
#
# COMPACT_ATOMS: atom_id res chain seq x y z
N MET A 1 33.01 -11.80 25.06
CA MET A 1 31.84 -12.18 24.24
C MET A 1 31.32 -10.93 23.53
N LYS A 2 31.25 -10.93 22.20
CA LYS A 2 30.62 -9.84 21.43
C LYS A 2 29.11 -9.95 21.60
N VAL A 3 28.48 -8.99 22.28
CA VAL A 3 27.02 -8.90 22.37
C VAL A 3 26.54 -8.07 21.17
N THR A 4 26.36 -8.71 20.03
CA THR A 4 25.67 -8.10 18.88
C THR A 4 24.28 -8.72 18.78
N GLY A 5 23.42 -8.40 19.75
CA GLY A 5 21.99 -8.70 19.66
C GLY A 5 21.30 -7.53 18.95
N GLY A 6 21.36 -7.50 17.62
CA GLY A 6 20.51 -6.60 16.84
C GLY A 6 19.06 -7.00 17.08
N THR A 7 18.39 -6.32 18.02
CA THR A 7 16.98 -6.52 18.29
C THR A 7 16.23 -5.95 17.10
N TYR A 8 15.51 -6.77 16.35
CA TYR A 8 14.61 -6.30 15.29
C TYR A 8 13.33 -5.79 15.97
N PRO A 9 13.18 -4.48 16.24
CA PRO A 9 12.13 -3.99 17.15
C PRO A 9 10.74 -4.08 16.52
N SER A 10 10.67 -4.33 15.21
CA SER A 10 9.47 -4.26 14.39
C SER A 10 8.88 -5.63 14.04
N VAL A 11 9.57 -6.73 14.31
CA VAL A 11 9.06 -8.09 14.02
C VAL A 11 7.95 -8.41 15.03
N TYR A 12 6.80 -8.88 14.54
CA TYR A 12 5.59 -9.13 15.34
C TYR A 12 4.95 -7.88 15.97
N GLY A 13 5.26 -6.69 15.45
CA GLY A 13 4.68 -5.45 15.94
C GLY A 13 3.22 -5.26 15.49
N ARG A 14 2.39 -4.70 16.35
CA ARG A 14 1.00 -4.30 16.03
C ARG A 14 0.91 -2.86 15.56
N MET A 15 0.01 -2.61 14.62
CA MET A 15 -0.39 -1.28 14.21
C MET A 15 -1.25 -0.62 15.30
N GLU A 16 -1.34 0.71 15.28
CA GLU A 16 -2.17 1.51 16.16
C GLU A 16 -3.27 2.18 15.33
N TRP A 17 -4.47 2.35 15.90
CA TRP A 17 -5.61 2.94 15.18
C TRP A 17 -5.36 4.39 14.74
N ASP A 18 -4.81 5.20 15.64
CA ASP A 18 -4.55 6.63 15.41
C ASP A 18 -3.12 6.90 14.92
N GLY A 19 -2.35 5.84 14.63
CA GLY A 19 -0.97 5.92 14.17
C GLY A 19 -0.86 5.83 12.64
N PRO A 20 0.23 6.34 12.05
CA PRO A 20 0.50 6.13 10.63
C PRO A 20 0.71 4.63 10.35
N SER A 21 0.20 4.17 9.21
CA SER A 21 0.50 2.83 8.72
C SER A 21 2.00 2.68 8.42
N PRO A 22 2.61 1.52 8.67
CA PRO A 22 3.89 1.20 8.06
C PRO A 22 3.75 1.15 6.53
N THR A 23 4.89 1.21 5.83
CA THR A 23 4.94 0.96 4.39
C THR A 23 4.37 -0.41 4.08
N ILE A 24 3.31 -0.47 3.28
CA ILE A 24 2.67 -1.72 2.87
C ILE A 24 3.58 -2.44 1.87
N THR A 25 4.18 -3.55 2.30
CA THR A 25 5.07 -4.37 1.47
C THR A 25 4.35 -5.58 0.88
N THR A 26 5.03 -6.29 -0.02
CA THR A 26 4.49 -7.47 -0.73
C THR A 26 4.12 -8.64 0.18
N GLN A 27 4.58 -8.65 1.44
CA GLN A 27 4.33 -9.70 2.43
C GLN A 27 3.72 -9.16 3.73
N CYS A 28 3.01 -8.03 3.67
CA CYS A 28 2.35 -7.40 4.82
C CYS A 28 1.29 -8.27 5.50
N PHE A 29 0.81 -9.33 4.83
CA PHE A 29 -0.11 -10.31 5.41
C PHE A 29 0.59 -11.33 6.34
N GLY A 30 1.92 -11.27 6.48
CA GLY A 30 2.69 -12.11 7.38
C GLY A 30 3.05 -11.37 8.67
N TYR A 31 2.64 -11.91 9.82
CA TYR A 31 2.87 -11.30 11.14
C TYR A 31 4.36 -11.18 11.50
N GLY A 32 5.20 -12.09 10.98
CA GLY A 32 6.65 -12.08 11.17
C GLY A 32 7.41 -11.11 10.25
N ASN A 33 6.73 -10.46 9.29
CA ASN A 33 7.40 -9.64 8.27
C ASN A 33 7.50 -8.16 8.64
N GLY A 34 7.18 -7.80 9.87
CA GLY A 34 7.27 -6.45 10.39
C GLY A 34 6.08 -6.07 11.25
N ARG A 35 5.83 -4.76 11.35
CA ARG A 35 4.78 -4.17 12.19
C ARG A 35 3.41 -4.22 11.49
N PHE A 36 2.98 -5.39 11.07
CA PHE A 36 1.72 -5.58 10.32
C PHE A 36 0.61 -6.25 11.15
N GLY A 37 0.77 -6.34 12.47
CA GLY A 37 -0.27 -6.85 13.35
C GLY A 37 -1.51 -5.98 13.35
N HIS A 38 -2.69 -6.59 13.30
CA HIS A 38 -3.95 -5.87 13.48
C HIS A 38 -3.98 -5.24 14.89
N PRO A 39 -4.50 -4.00 15.07
CA PRO A 39 -4.48 -3.33 16.37
C PRO A 39 -5.14 -4.15 17.50
N GLU A 40 -6.26 -4.80 17.19
CA GLU A 40 -7.07 -5.55 18.18
C GLU A 40 -7.05 -7.08 18.04
N GLN A 41 -6.82 -7.61 16.83
CA GLN A 41 -7.03 -9.03 16.52
C GLN A 41 -5.70 -9.75 16.48
N ASP A 42 -5.62 -11.00 16.95
CA ASP A 42 -4.39 -11.80 17.00
C ASP A 42 -3.97 -12.35 15.63
N ARG A 43 -3.83 -11.46 14.64
CA ARG A 43 -3.43 -11.75 13.27
C ARG A 43 -2.69 -10.56 12.65
N ALA A 44 -2.04 -10.78 11.51
CA ALA A 44 -1.63 -9.69 10.62
C ALA A 44 -2.85 -9.04 9.94
N ILE A 45 -2.65 -7.85 9.38
CA ILE A 45 -3.62 -7.22 8.51
C ILE A 45 -3.94 -8.11 7.30
N SER A 46 -5.19 -8.09 6.89
CA SER A 46 -5.67 -8.76 5.69
C SER A 46 -5.20 -8.00 4.44
N LEU A 47 -5.17 -8.69 3.31
CA LEU A 47 -4.89 -8.06 2.01
C LEU A 47 -5.89 -6.94 1.70
N ARG A 48 -7.14 -7.06 2.15
CA ARG A 48 -8.15 -6.01 1.96
C ARG A 48 -7.84 -4.78 2.81
N GLU A 49 -7.48 -4.95 4.08
CA GLU A 49 -7.01 -3.84 4.94
C GLU A 49 -5.77 -3.16 4.33
N ALA A 50 -4.79 -3.95 3.87
CA ALA A 50 -3.61 -3.45 3.18
C ALA A 50 -3.95 -2.63 1.91
N SER A 51 -4.93 -3.08 1.10
CA SER A 51 -5.38 -2.34 -0.07
C SER A 51 -6.05 -1.01 0.27
N MET A 52 -6.83 -0.97 1.36
CA MET A 52 -7.48 0.26 1.81
C MET A 52 -6.45 1.28 2.30
N LEU A 53 -5.38 0.82 2.97
CA LEU A 53 -4.25 1.67 3.38
C LEU A 53 -3.49 2.25 2.19
N GLN A 54 -3.45 1.56 1.05
CA GLN A 54 -2.94 2.06 -0.22
C GLN A 54 -3.94 3.01 -0.95
N GLY A 55 -5.13 3.24 -0.38
CA GLY A 55 -6.15 4.12 -0.93
C GLY A 55 -7.03 3.48 -2.02
N PHE A 56 -6.99 2.15 -2.19
CA PHE A 56 -7.90 1.48 -3.10
C PHE A 56 -9.34 1.50 -2.57
N PRO A 57 -10.35 1.67 -3.45
CA PRO A 57 -11.75 1.48 -3.09
C PRO A 57 -12.02 0.09 -2.52
N LYS A 58 -12.99 -0.01 -1.60
CA LYS A 58 -13.34 -1.28 -0.94
C LYS A 58 -13.81 -2.35 -1.93
N GLU A 59 -14.37 -1.94 -3.07
CA GLU A 59 -14.89 -2.84 -4.10
C GLU A 59 -13.88 -3.10 -5.23
N TYR A 60 -12.64 -2.59 -5.11
CA TYR A 60 -11.61 -2.82 -6.13
C TYR A 60 -11.24 -4.30 -6.21
N SER A 61 -11.25 -4.84 -7.45
CA SER A 61 -10.80 -6.20 -7.74
C SER A 61 -9.43 -6.18 -8.43
N PHE A 62 -8.45 -6.81 -7.79
CA PHE A 62 -7.08 -6.94 -8.31
C PHE A 62 -6.93 -8.06 -9.34
N LEU A 63 -7.92 -8.97 -9.41
CA LEU A 63 -7.90 -10.13 -10.29
C LEU A 63 -9.19 -10.18 -11.11
N PRO A 64 -9.12 -10.64 -12.37
CA PRO A 64 -10.31 -10.78 -13.20
C PRO A 64 -11.19 -11.96 -12.78
N ASP A 65 -10.63 -12.96 -12.09
CA ASP A 65 -11.33 -14.14 -11.57
C ASP A 65 -10.73 -14.57 -10.23
N GLU A 66 -11.61 -14.83 -9.26
CA GLU A 66 -11.28 -15.28 -7.91
C GLU A 66 -10.57 -16.64 -7.89
N ARG A 67 -10.79 -17.49 -8.91
CA ARG A 67 -10.12 -18.79 -9.04
C ARG A 67 -8.60 -18.67 -9.18
N THR A 68 -8.08 -17.49 -9.52
CA THR A 68 -6.64 -17.22 -9.64
C THR A 68 -6.05 -16.50 -8.42
N ALA A 69 -6.84 -16.34 -7.36
CA ALA A 69 -6.42 -15.67 -6.14
C ALA A 69 -5.41 -16.49 -5.36
N SER A 70 -4.26 -15.89 -5.10
CA SER A 70 -3.30 -16.38 -4.11
C SER A 70 -2.81 -15.20 -3.27
N PHE A 71 -2.49 -15.48 -2.01
CA PHE A 71 -2.03 -14.44 -1.08
C PHE A 71 -0.75 -13.76 -1.58
N ASP A 72 0.21 -14.54 -2.10
CA ASP A 72 1.46 -14.00 -2.63
C ASP A 72 1.24 -13.09 -3.84
N LYS A 73 0.34 -13.47 -4.75
CA LYS A 73 0.06 -12.68 -5.96
C LYS A 73 -0.62 -11.37 -5.60
N LEU A 74 -1.67 -11.43 -4.77
CA LEU A 74 -2.39 -10.25 -4.30
C LEU A 74 -1.49 -9.34 -3.45
N GLY A 75 -0.72 -9.92 -2.53
CA GLY A 75 0.25 -9.20 -1.72
C GLY A 75 1.28 -8.45 -2.56
N ARG A 76 1.81 -9.08 -3.62
CA ARG A 76 2.70 -8.41 -4.58
C ARG A 76 2.03 -7.26 -5.32
N LEU A 77 0.79 -7.44 -5.79
CA LEU A 77 0.06 -6.39 -6.49
C LEU A 77 -0.21 -5.18 -5.58
N ILE A 78 -0.63 -5.43 -4.35
CA ILE A 78 -0.93 -4.39 -3.36
C ILE A 78 0.34 -3.70 -2.87
N GLY A 79 1.39 -4.47 -2.53
CA GLY A 79 2.63 -3.95 -1.98
C GLY A 79 3.47 -3.16 -2.99
N ASN A 80 3.40 -3.50 -4.28
CA ASN A 80 4.09 -2.75 -5.33
C ASN A 80 3.27 -1.58 -5.88
N ALA A 81 2.00 -1.46 -5.50
CA ALA A 81 1.16 -0.37 -5.96
C ALA A 81 1.62 0.97 -5.40
N VAL A 82 1.48 2.01 -6.22
CA VAL A 82 1.57 3.40 -5.76
C VAL A 82 0.25 3.77 -5.07
N PRO A 83 0.28 4.50 -3.94
CA PRO A 83 -0.96 4.95 -3.29
C PRO A 83 -1.87 5.69 -4.25
N VAL A 84 -3.15 5.32 -4.29
CA VAL A 84 -4.11 5.81 -5.30
C VAL A 84 -4.22 7.33 -5.28
N LYS A 85 -4.29 7.93 -4.09
CA LYS A 85 -4.41 9.39 -3.93
C LYS A 85 -3.19 10.14 -4.47
N LEU A 86 -1.99 9.56 -4.35
CA LEU A 86 -0.79 10.15 -4.93
C LEU A 86 -0.85 10.15 -6.46
N GLY A 87 -1.29 9.03 -7.05
CA GLY A 87 -1.47 8.90 -8.50
C GLY A 87 -2.50 9.91 -9.04
N GLU A 88 -3.62 10.08 -8.32
CA GLU A 88 -4.68 11.05 -8.66
C GLU A 88 -4.12 12.48 -8.75
N VAL A 89 -3.45 12.95 -7.68
CA VAL A 89 -2.90 14.32 -7.62
C VAL A 89 -1.86 14.56 -8.71
N ILE A 90 -0.97 13.59 -8.97
CA ILE A 90 0.02 13.71 -10.05
C ILE A 90 -0.67 13.77 -11.42
N GLY A 91 -1.72 12.96 -11.64
CA GLY A 91 -2.50 12.97 -12.88
C GLY A 91 -3.22 14.30 -13.13
N GLU A 92 -3.77 14.90 -12.07
CA GLU A 92 -4.37 16.24 -12.13
C GLU A 92 -3.34 17.31 -12.50
N LEU A 93 -2.15 17.26 -11.88
CA LEU A 93 -1.05 18.18 -12.18
C LEU A 93 -0.59 18.09 -13.64
N PHE A 94 -0.44 16.87 -14.16
CA PHE A 94 -0.10 16.67 -15.58
C PHE A 94 -1.19 17.16 -16.51
N SER A 95 -2.46 16.86 -16.21
CA SER A 95 -3.59 17.32 -17.01
C SER A 95 -3.68 18.84 -17.06
N ALA A 96 -3.49 19.51 -15.92
CA ALA A 96 -3.44 20.96 -15.83
C ALA A 96 -2.27 21.56 -16.60
N HIS A 97 -1.08 20.95 -16.50
CA HIS A 97 0.10 21.36 -17.24
C HIS A 97 -0.14 21.28 -18.75
N VAL A 98 -0.58 20.12 -19.25
CA VAL A 98 -0.87 19.92 -20.68
C VAL A 98 -1.94 20.90 -21.18
N ALA A 99 -3.00 21.13 -20.40
CA ALA A 99 -4.05 22.08 -20.74
C ALA A 99 -3.54 23.53 -20.87
N LYS A 100 -2.56 23.93 -20.05
CA LYS A 100 -1.92 25.25 -20.13
C LYS A 100 -1.15 25.41 -21.44
N PHE A 101 -0.21 24.51 -21.73
CA PHE A 101 0.66 24.62 -22.91
C PHE A 101 -0.07 24.41 -24.24
N ARG A 102 -1.16 23.65 -24.24
CA ARG A 102 -2.01 23.49 -25.44
C ARG A 102 -2.70 24.80 -25.84
N LYS A 103 -3.11 25.64 -24.87
CA LYS A 103 -3.72 26.96 -25.15
C LYS A 103 -2.70 27.96 -25.72
N ASP A 104 -1.47 27.91 -25.22
CA ASP A 104 -0.39 28.81 -25.68
C ASP A 104 0.02 28.51 -27.13
N SER A 105 -0.17 27.26 -27.59
CA SER A 105 0.15 26.81 -28.96
C SER A 105 -0.92 27.19 -30.01
N THR A 106 -2.07 27.73 -29.61
CA THR A 106 -3.17 28.10 -30.52
C THR A 106 -3.37 29.62 -30.66
N GLN A 107 -2.47 30.42 -30.07
CA GLN A 107 -2.50 31.89 -30.13
C GLN A 107 -1.41 32.49 -31.04
N HIS A 108 -0.82 31.71 -31.95
CA HIS A 108 0.03 32.22 -33.05
C HIS A 108 -0.55 31.75 -34.39
#